data_AF-A0A4P7Z202-F1
#
_entry.id   AF-A0A4P7Z202-F1
#
_cell.length_a   1.000
_cell.length_b   1.000
_cell.length_c   1.000
_cell.angle_alpha   90.00
_cell.angle_beta   90.00
_cell.angle_gamma   90.00
#
_symmetry.space_group_name_H-M   'P 1'
#
loop_
_entity.id
_entity.type
_entity.pdbx_description
1 polymer ?
#
loop_
_entity_poly.entity_id
_entity_poly.type
_entity_poly.pdbx_seq_one_letter_code
_entity_poly.pdbx_strand_id
1 'polypeptide(L)'
;MSRRSTLRGLLVFVVSKEMAEAVQRVFHQQGECPAVVELRRHVHIADNTSALQAVRAIASWRTLPADPPAQHHEAKDGRANT
;
A
#
# COMPACT_ATOMS: atom_id res chain seq x y z
N MET A 1 21.28 -32.06 -18.31
CA MET A 1 20.54 -31.46 -17.19
C MET A 1 20.87 -29.97 -17.11
N SER A 2 20.09 -29.12 -17.78
CA SER A 2 20.36 -27.67 -17.80
C SER A 2 20.09 -27.06 -16.43
N ARG A 3 21.16 -26.63 -15.76
CA ARG A 3 21.09 -25.69 -14.65
C ARG A 3 20.57 -24.38 -15.24
N ARG A 4 19.29 -24.07 -15.03
CA ARG A 4 18.78 -22.73 -15.28
C ARG A 4 19.44 -21.84 -14.23
N SER A 5 20.53 -21.17 -14.60
CA SER A 5 21.06 -20.04 -13.83
C SER A 5 19.94 -19.02 -13.73
N THR A 6 19.26 -18.97 -12.59
CA THR A 6 18.43 -17.83 -12.24
C THR A 6 19.40 -16.68 -12.04
N LEU A 7 19.64 -15.89 -13.09
CA LEU A 7 20.16 -14.55 -12.88
C LEU A 7 19.19 -13.91 -11.87
N ARG A 8 19.67 -13.66 -10.65
CA ARG A 8 19.00 -12.74 -9.72
C ARG A 8 19.14 -11.34 -10.33
N GLY A 9 18.37 -11.09 -11.37
CA GLY A 9 18.22 -9.75 -11.94
C GLY A 9 17.59 -8.88 -10.86
N LEU A 10 18.24 -7.75 -10.56
CA LEU A 10 17.62 -6.69 -9.77
C LEU A 10 16.41 -6.18 -10.55
N LEU A 11 15.21 -6.56 -10.11
CA LEU A 11 13.96 -6.00 -10.62
C LEU A 11 13.73 -4.67 -9.90
N VAL A 12 13.86 -3.58 -10.64
CA VAL A 12 13.51 -2.24 -10.18
C VAL A 12 12.19 -1.87 -10.84
N PHE A 13 11.24 -1.39 -10.04
CA PHE A 13 9.96 -0.89 -10.53
C PHE A 13 9.60 0.39 -9.79
N VAL A 14 8.80 1.24 -10.44
CA VAL A 14 8.32 2.50 -9.88
C VAL A 14 6.97 2.25 -9.22
N VAL A 15 6.81 2.72 -7.97
CA VAL A 15 5.57 2.62 -7.22
C VAL A 15 4.89 3.99 -7.21
N SER A 16 3.70 4.08 -7.78
CA SER A 16 2.88 5.29 -7.68
C SER A 16 2.31 5.45 -6.28
N LYS A 17 1.90 6.67 -5.91
CA LYS A 17 1.23 6.94 -4.63
C LYS A 17 -0.01 6.06 -4.43
N GLU A 18 -0.84 5.94 -5.47
CA GLU A 18 -2.06 5.13 -5.46
C GLU A 18 -1.77 3.65 -5.22
N MET A 19 -0.73 3.11 -5.86
CA MET A 19 -0.29 1.73 -5.66
C MET A 19 0.21 1.52 -4.23
N ALA A 20 1.01 2.45 -3.70
CA ALA A 20 1.50 2.38 -2.33
C ALA A 20 0.35 2.38 -1.32
N GLU A 21 -0.62 3.28 -1.48
CA GLU A 21 -1.80 3.37 -0.62
C GLU A 21 -2.67 2.10 -0.68
N ALA A 22 -2.88 1.54 -1.88
CA ALA A 22 -3.64 0.30 -2.05
C ALA A 22 -2.96 -0.88 -1.32
N VAL A 23 -1.66 -1.06 -1.52
CA VAL A 23 -0.88 -2.11 -0.87
C VAL A 23 -0.86 -1.92 0.65
N GLN A 24 -0.63 -0.69 1.14
CA GLN A 24 -0.66 -0.37 2.57
C GLN A 24 -2.01 -0.66 3.21
N ARG A 25 -3.10 -0.25 2.58
CA ARG A 25 -4.46 -0.49 3.09
C ARG A 25 -4.71 -1.99 3.27
N VAL A 26 -4.40 -2.79 2.25
CA VAL A 26 -4.60 -4.24 2.30
C VAL A 26 -3.66 -4.87 3.33
N PHE A 27 -2.40 -4.44 3.41
CA PHE A 27 -1.44 -4.95 4.39
C PHE A 27 -1.91 -4.74 5.83
N HIS A 28 -2.35 -3.52 6.17
CA HIS A 28 -2.79 -3.20 7.53
C HIS A 28 -4.15 -3.82 7.90
N GLN A 29 -5.03 -4.07 6.93
CA GLN A 29 -6.37 -4.61 7.19
C GLN A 29 -6.43 -6.13 7.10
N GLN A 30 -5.66 -6.74 6.19
CA GLN A 30 -5.80 -8.16 5.80
C GLN A 30 -4.49 -8.95 5.90
N GLY A 31 -3.35 -8.28 6.16
CA GLY A 31 -2.05 -8.90 6.31
C GLY A 31 -1.27 -9.10 5.01
N GLU A 32 -0.19 -9.88 5.10
CA GLU A 32 0.85 -9.91 4.06
C GLU A 32 0.43 -10.63 2.76
N CYS A 33 -0.24 -11.77 2.87
CA CYS A 33 -0.61 -12.57 1.69
C CYS A 33 -1.59 -11.83 0.75
N PRO A 34 -2.66 -11.18 1.25
CA PRO A 34 -3.52 -10.35 0.41
C PRO A 34 -2.79 -9.14 -0.18
N ALA A 35 -1.86 -8.53 0.56
CA ALA A 35 -1.07 -7.40 0.07
C ALA A 35 -0.13 -7.79 -1.08
N VAL A 36 0.41 -9.01 -1.08
CA VAL A 36 1.19 -9.55 -2.21
C VAL A 36 0.33 -9.73 -3.45
N VAL A 37 -0.91 -10.19 -3.30
CA VAL A 37 -1.86 -10.30 -4.42
C VAL A 37 -2.19 -8.92 -4.96
N GLU A 38 -2.44 -7.94 -4.09
CA GLU A 38 -2.68 -6.56 -4.49
C GLU A 38 -1.49 -5.99 -5.27
N LEU A 39 -0.26 -6.12 -4.75
CA LEU A 39 0.95 -5.68 -5.46
C LEU A 39 1.07 -6.29 -6.87
N ARG A 40 0.74 -7.58 -7.01
CA ARG A 40 0.80 -8.31 -8.29
C ARG A 40 -0.22 -7.86 -9.34
N ARG A 41 -1.25 -7.10 -8.95
CA ARG A 41 -2.16 -6.46 -9.90
C ARG A 41 -1.50 -5.31 -10.64
N HIS A 42 -0.48 -4.70 -10.03
CA HIS A 42 0.21 -3.54 -10.57
C HIS A 42 1.56 -3.88 -11.19
N VAL A 43 2.27 -4.88 -10.65
CA VAL A 43 3.61 -5.27 -11.10
C VAL A 43 3.79 -6.78 -11.22
N HIS A 44 4.54 -7.22 -12.23
CA HIS A 44 4.84 -8.64 -12.43
C HIS A 44 6.06 -9.08 -11.60
N ILE A 45 5.82 -9.61 -10.40
CA ILE A 45 6.85 -10.20 -9.53
C ILE A 45 6.53 -11.68 -9.29
N ALA A 46 7.24 -12.57 -9.99
CA ALA A 46 7.03 -14.02 -9.89
C ALA A 46 7.57 -14.60 -8.57
N ASP A 47 8.73 -14.09 -8.11
CA ASP A 47 9.36 -14.58 -6.89
C ASP A 47 8.60 -14.10 -5.64
N ASN A 48 8.15 -15.05 -4.82
CA ASN A 48 7.36 -14.75 -3.62
C ASN A 48 8.17 -13.98 -2.58
N THR A 49 9.47 -14.28 -2.43
CA THR A 49 10.34 -13.61 -1.47
C THR A 49 10.53 -12.14 -1.84
N SER A 50 10.78 -11.86 -3.12
CA SER A 50 10.92 -10.49 -3.65
C SER A 50 9.61 -9.71 -3.53
N ALA A 51 8.46 -10.34 -3.82
CA ALA A 51 7.16 -9.71 -3.67
C ALA A 51 6.86 -9.36 -2.20
N LEU A 52 7.17 -10.26 -1.27
CA LEU A 52 6.97 -10.02 0.15
C LEU A 52 7.89 -8.91 0.69
N GLN A 53 9.16 -8.89 0.26
CA GLN A 53 10.10 -7.82 0.60
C GLN A 53 9.61 -6.45 0.10
N ALA A 54 9.12 -6.40 -1.14
CA ALA A 54 8.53 -5.19 -1.70
C ALA A 54 7.30 -4.72 -0.91
N VAL A 55 6.38 -5.63 -0.58
CA VAL A 55 5.20 -5.32 0.25
C VAL A 55 5.61 -4.73 1.60
N ARG A 56 6.56 -5.35 2.30
CA ARG A 56 7.04 -4.85 3.60
C ARG A 56 7.73 -3.49 3.47
N ALA A 57 8.51 -3.28 2.42
CA ALA A 57 9.14 -2.00 2.15
C ALA A 57 8.09 -0.90 1.94
N ILE A 58 7.10 -1.14 1.08
CA ILE A 58 5.99 -0.22 0.82
C ILE A 58 5.17 0.04 2.09
N ALA A 59 4.86 -1.00 2.86
CA ALA A 59 4.12 -0.89 4.13
C ALA A 59 4.87 -0.05 5.18
N SER A 60 6.21 -0.08 5.15
CA SER A 60 7.04 0.71 6.05
C SER A 60 7.12 2.19 5.69
N TRP A 61 6.73 2.58 4.47
CA TRP A 61 6.73 3.98 4.07
C TRP A 61 5.73 4.76 4.91
N ARG A 62 6.20 5.86 5.52
CA ARG A 62 5.32 6.81 6.18
C ARG A 62 4.49 7.51 5.09
N THR A 63 3.26 7.06 4.88
CA THR A 63 2.26 7.89 4.24
C THR A 63 2.01 9.08 5.16
N LEU A 64 2.21 10.30 4.66
CA LEU A 64 1.71 11.47 5.37
C LEU A 64 0.21 11.22 5.62
N PRO A 65 -0.30 11.51 6.83
CA PRO A 65 -1.73 11.40 7.09
C PRO A 65 -2.46 12.15 5.98
N ALA A 66 -3.38 11.49 5.29
CA ALA A 66 -4.36 12.21 4.51
C ALA A 66 -5.07 13.16 5.48
N ASP A 67 -5.13 14.45 5.13
CA ASP A 67 -5.83 15.46 5.92
C ASP A 67 -7.18 14.89 6.38
N PRO A 68 -7.50 14.92 7.68
CA PRO A 68 -8.79 14.43 8.14
C PRO A 68 -9.89 15.14 7.33
N PRO A 69 -10.94 14.41 6.90
CA PRO A 69 -12.01 15.01 6.12
C PRO A 69 -12.50 16.22 6.90
N ALA A 70 -12.55 17.38 6.22
CA ALA A 70 -12.97 18.65 6.80
C ALA A 70 -14.22 18.39 7.63
N GLN A 71 -14.07 18.46 8.94
CA GLN A 71 -15.20 18.38 9.85
C GLN A 71 -16.03 19.61 9.50
N HIS A 72 -17.09 19.41 8.71
CA HIS A 72 -18.20 20.33 8.67
C HIS A 72 -18.66 20.45 10.12
N HIS A 73 -18.14 21.47 10.82
CA HIS A 73 -18.82 22.04 11.96
C HIS A 73 -20.16 22.50 11.40
N GLU A 74 -21.15 21.60 11.43
CA GLU A 74 -22.53 22.03 11.53
C GLU A 74 -22.56 22.92 12.77
N ALA A 75 -22.54 24.22 12.51
CA ALA A 75 -22.87 25.23 13.49
C ALA A 75 -24.23 24.82 14.03
N LYS A 76 -24.21 24.23 15.23
CA LYS A 76 -25.39 24.02 16.03
C LYS A 76 -25.90 25.41 16.37
N ASP A 77 -26.78 25.94 15.52
CA ASP A 77 -27.60 27.11 15.79
C ASP A 77 -28.50 26.77 16.98
N GLY A 78 -27.92 26.91 18.16
CA GLY A 78 -28.59 26.84 19.45
C GLY A 78 -28.47 28.20 20.11
N ARG A 79 -29.11 29.23 19.55
CA ARG A 79 -29.38 30.46 20.30
C ARG A 79 -30.76 30.37 20.93
N ALA A 80 -30.76 29.91 22.17
CA ALA A 80 -31.86 30.07 23.10
C ALA A 80 -31.97 31.53 23.58
N ASN A 81 -33.21 31.89 23.94
CA ASN A 81 -33.60 32.77 25.04
C ASN A 81 -33.60 34.30 24.83
N THR A 82 -34.81 34.85 24.68
CA THR A 82 -35.34 35.95 25.50
C THR A 82 -36.81 35.67 25.75
#